data_AF-A0A357BTM7-F1
#
_entry.id   AF-A0A357BTM7-F1
#
_cell.length_a   1.000
_cell.length_b   1.000
_cell.length_c   1.000
_cell.angle_alpha   90.00
_cell.angle_beta   90.00
_cell.angle_gamma   90.00
#
_symmetry.space_group_name_H-M   'P 1'
#
loop_
_entity.id
_entity.type
_entity.pdbx_description
1 polymer ?
#
loop_
_entity_poly.entity_id
_entity_poly.type
_entity_poly.pdbx_seq_one_letter_code
_entity_poly.pdbx_strand_id
1 'polypeptide(L)'
;MVIIEGVGRQIYPDVNMWEVAKPLIYQWMIKEKASPKRIYERGKDRIGGFVEMATDVPYQVHSVLSKTLSEELKIGFVHHKLEVLSDEIAGLGRRIAAGMIIAALIIGSSFIAMVNQGGAVLWGIPALSWIGFIIAAVLGFRLVSSKK
;
A
#
# COMPACT_ATOMS: atom_id res chain seq x y z
N MET A 1 3.89 -54.92 -24.03
CA MET A 1 4.24 -55.60 -22.76
C MET A 1 3.31 -56.79 -22.44
N VAL A 2 2.06 -56.80 -22.92
CA VAL A 2 1.05 -57.85 -22.61
C VAL A 2 1.36 -59.24 -23.21
N ILE A 3 2.09 -59.32 -24.33
CA ILE A 3 2.30 -60.59 -25.05
C ILE A 3 3.33 -61.50 -24.36
N ILE A 4 4.40 -60.94 -23.79
CA ILE A 4 5.47 -61.70 -23.11
C ILE A 4 4.97 -62.29 -21.77
N GLU A 5 4.11 -61.56 -21.06
CA GLU A 5 3.51 -62.00 -19.80
C GLU A 5 2.50 -63.14 -20.02
N GLY A 6 1.73 -63.07 -21.13
CA GLY A 6 0.75 -64.08 -21.50
C GLY A 6 1.35 -65.42 -21.95
N VAL A 7 2.48 -65.41 -22.65
CA VAL A 7 3.16 -66.64 -23.10
C VAL A 7 3.94 -67.31 -21.95
N GLY A 8 4.57 -66.53 -21.06
CA GLY A 8 5.30 -67.09 -19.91
C GLY A 8 4.39 -67.79 -18.89
N ARG A 9 3.20 -67.22 -18.63
CA ARG A 9 2.22 -67.79 -17.69
C ARG A 9 1.52 -69.05 -18.22
N GLN A 10 1.55 -69.30 -19.54
CA GLN A 10 1.08 -70.56 -20.15
C GLN A 10 2.06 -71.72 -19.95
N ILE A 11 3.36 -71.45 -19.76
CA ILE A 11 4.41 -72.48 -19.59
C ILE A 11 4.68 -72.75 -18.10
N TYR A 12 4.67 -71.72 -17.25
CA TYR A 12 4.79 -71.82 -15.79
C TYR A 12 3.74 -70.93 -15.10
N PRO A 13 2.56 -71.46 -14.72
CA PRO A 13 1.45 -70.69 -14.18
C PRO A 13 1.76 -69.99 -12.85
N ASP A 14 2.65 -70.57 -12.04
CA ASP A 14 2.92 -70.14 -10.67
C ASP A 14 4.08 -69.13 -10.56
N VAL A 15 4.79 -68.84 -11.66
CA VAL A 15 5.93 -67.92 -11.64
C VAL A 15 5.46 -66.47 -11.74
N ASN A 16 5.74 -65.69 -10.69
CA ASN A 16 5.50 -64.26 -10.67
C ASN A 16 6.66 -63.49 -11.34
N MET A 17 6.41 -62.93 -12.53
CA MET A 17 7.37 -62.10 -13.28
C MET A 17 7.97 -60.95 -12.45
N TRP A 18 7.21 -60.42 -11.47
CA TRP A 18 7.71 -59.38 -10.56
C TRP A 18 8.84 -59.87 -9.66
N GLU A 19 8.76 -61.11 -9.15
CA GLU A 19 9.79 -61.68 -8.28
C GLU A 19 11.11 -61.91 -9.03
N VAL A 20 11.03 -62.28 -10.31
CA VAL A 20 12.20 -62.48 -11.17
C VAL A 20 12.84 -61.15 -11.58
N ALA A 21 12.03 -60.12 -11.86
CA ALA A 21 12.52 -58.81 -12.30
C ALA A 21 13.09 -57.97 -11.15
N LYS A 22 12.56 -58.10 -9.93
CA LYS A 22 12.96 -57.32 -8.75
C LYS A 22 14.47 -57.28 -8.48
N PRO A 23 15.23 -58.39 -8.46
CA PRO A 23 16.67 -58.36 -8.19
C PRO A 23 17.47 -57.65 -9.29
N LEU A 24 17.08 -57.80 -10.57
CA LEU A 24 17.73 -57.11 -11.70
C LEU A 24 17.54 -55.60 -11.62
N ILE A 25 16.33 -55.14 -11.30
CA ILE A 25 16.04 -53.71 -11.13
C ILE A 25 16.81 -53.15 -9.93
N TYR A 26 16.88 -53.87 -8.81
CA TYR A 26 17.63 -53.44 -7.63
C TYR A 26 19.13 -53.32 -7.90
N GLN A 27 19.73 -54.31 -8.57
CA GLN A 27 21.15 -54.27 -8.93
C GLN A 27 21.46 -53.13 -9.88
N TRP A 28 20.61 -52.90 -10.89
CA TRP A 28 20.75 -51.76 -11.80
C TRP A 28 20.61 -50.43 -11.05
N MET A 29 19.63 -50.31 -10.15
CA MET A 29 19.42 -49.07 -9.40
C MET A 29 20.58 -48.75 -8.45
N ILE A 30 21.16 -49.76 -7.79
CA ILE A 30 22.34 -49.57 -6.93
C ILE A 30 23.56 -49.16 -7.78
N LYS A 31 23.77 -49.82 -8.93
CA LYS A 31 24.91 -49.52 -9.80
C LYS A 31 24.78 -48.15 -10.49
N GLU A 32 23.59 -47.80 -10.94
CA GLU A 32 23.33 -46.62 -11.78
C GLU A 32 22.99 -45.37 -10.95
N LYS A 33 22.16 -45.51 -9.91
CA LYS A 33 21.70 -44.40 -9.07
C LYS A 33 22.48 -44.24 -7.76
N ALA A 34 22.99 -45.33 -7.17
CA ALA A 34 23.75 -45.28 -5.91
C ALA A 34 25.29 -45.30 -6.11
N SER A 35 25.78 -45.09 -7.34
CA SER A 35 27.20 -44.90 -7.61
C SER A 35 27.74 -43.66 -6.85
N PRO A 36 28.69 -43.82 -5.92
CA PRO A 36 29.25 -42.71 -5.14
C PRO A 36 29.83 -41.58 -6.02
N LYS A 37 30.37 -41.96 -7.19
CA LYS A 37 30.93 -41.01 -8.16
C LYS A 37 29.88 -40.04 -8.70
N ARG A 38 28.67 -40.53 -9.02
CA ARG A 38 27.57 -39.69 -9.53
C ARG A 38 26.92 -38.83 -8.46
N ILE A 39 26.96 -39.25 -7.19
CA ILE A 39 26.50 -38.43 -6.07
C ILE A 39 27.47 -37.27 -5.85
N TYR A 40 28.78 -37.55 -5.93
CA TYR A 40 29.83 -36.54 -5.81
C TYR A 40 29.81 -35.52 -6.97
N GLU A 41 29.69 -35.98 -8.23
CA GLU A 41 29.57 -35.09 -9.40
C GLU A 41 28.34 -34.19 -9.28
N ARG A 42 27.16 -34.76 -8.95
CA ARG A 42 25.94 -33.96 -8.72
C ARG A 42 26.07 -32.99 -7.55
N GLY A 43 26.82 -33.33 -6.52
CA GLY A 43 27.11 -32.44 -5.39
C GLY A 43 27.99 -31.26 -5.81
N LYS A 44 29.04 -31.53 -6.60
CA LYS A 44 29.95 -30.51 -7.11
C LYS A 44 29.23 -29.50 -8.02
N ASP A 45 28.38 -29.99 -8.92
CA ASP A 45 27.62 -29.11 -9.82
C ASP A 45 26.63 -28.23 -9.06
N ARG A 46 25.98 -28.77 -8.02
CA ARG A 46 25.09 -27.99 -7.15
C ARG A 46 25.83 -26.90 -6.39
N ILE A 47 27.01 -27.21 -5.83
CA ILE A 47 27.83 -26.23 -5.12
C ILE A 47 28.28 -25.11 -6.08
N GLY A 48 28.68 -25.46 -7.32
CA GLY A 48 29.03 -24.48 -8.34
C GLY A 48 27.90 -23.49 -8.61
N GLY A 49 26.67 -23.97 -8.81
CA GLY A 49 25.50 -23.11 -9.02
C GLY A 49 25.15 -22.23 -7.81
N PHE A 50 25.38 -22.71 -6.57
CA PHE A 50 25.20 -21.89 -5.37
C PHE A 50 26.23 -20.75 -5.26
N VAL A 51 27.48 -21.01 -5.67
CA VAL A 51 28.53 -19.98 -5.68
C VAL A 51 28.20 -18.89 -6.69
N GLU A 52 27.77 -19.27 -7.90
CA GLU A 52 27.37 -18.34 -8.96
C GLU A 52 26.19 -17.45 -8.53
N MET A 53 25.16 -18.06 -7.91
CA MET A 53 24.04 -17.33 -7.34
C MET A 53 24.47 -16.37 -6.22
N ALA A 54 25.37 -16.81 -5.33
CA ALA A 54 25.88 -15.98 -4.24
C ALA A 54 26.71 -14.79 -4.73
N THR A 55 27.39 -14.92 -5.88
CA THR A 55 28.10 -13.81 -6.53
C THR A 55 27.17 -12.80 -7.23
N ASP A 56 26.00 -13.23 -7.71
CA ASP A 56 25.05 -12.35 -8.41
C ASP A 56 24.11 -11.57 -7.48
N VAL A 57 23.76 -12.15 -6.33
CA VAL A 57 22.91 -11.51 -5.30
C VAL A 57 23.40 -10.12 -4.88
N PRO A 58 24.69 -9.88 -4.54
CA PRO A 58 25.14 -8.57 -4.11
C PRO A 58 24.96 -7.49 -5.20
N TYR A 59 25.06 -7.84 -6.48
CA TYR A 59 24.81 -6.90 -7.58
C TYR A 59 23.33 -6.49 -7.63
N GLN A 60 22.42 -7.45 -7.48
CA GLN A 60 20.98 -7.18 -7.43
C GLN A 60 20.62 -6.31 -6.22
N VAL A 61 21.15 -6.64 -5.04
CA VAL A 61 20.97 -5.85 -3.81
C VAL A 61 21.50 -4.43 -3.98
N HIS A 62 22.71 -4.27 -4.54
CA HIS A 62 23.29 -2.96 -4.84
C HIS A 62 22.42 -2.16 -5.83
N SER A 63 21.88 -2.81 -6.86
CA SER A 63 21.01 -2.14 -7.85
C SER A 63 19.69 -1.64 -7.23
N VAL A 64 19.13 -2.38 -6.26
CA VAL A 64 17.90 -1.99 -5.55
C VAL A 64 18.18 -0.88 -4.54
N LEU A 65 19.26 -1.01 -3.76
CA LEU A 65 19.66 0.03 -2.81
C LEU A 65 20.06 1.32 -3.52
N SER A 66 20.84 1.24 -4.60
CA SER A 66 21.23 2.43 -5.37
C SER A 66 20.03 3.14 -5.97
N LYS A 67 19.03 2.42 -6.49
CA LYS A 67 17.75 3.01 -6.95
C LYS A 67 16.86 3.55 -5.83
N THR A 68 17.05 3.09 -4.60
CA THR A 68 16.34 3.58 -3.41
C THR A 68 17.00 4.82 -2.82
N LEU A 69 18.34 4.86 -2.88
CA LEU A 69 19.17 5.95 -2.39
C LEU A 69 19.24 7.09 -3.42
N SER A 70 19.24 6.80 -4.72
CA SER A 70 18.94 7.79 -5.73
C SER A 70 17.44 8.11 -5.64
N GLU A 71 17.09 9.39 -5.68
CA GLU A 71 15.71 9.91 -5.55
C GLU A 71 14.72 9.41 -6.64
N GLU A 72 15.10 8.42 -7.45
CA GLU A 72 14.29 7.80 -8.49
C GLU A 72 13.29 6.76 -7.97
N LEU A 73 13.26 6.50 -6.66
CA LEU A 73 12.13 5.83 -6.04
C LEU A 73 10.93 6.79 -6.03
N LYS A 74 10.36 7.04 -7.22
CA LYS A 74 8.96 7.39 -7.41
C LYS A 74 8.14 6.20 -6.94
N ILE A 75 8.15 5.93 -5.63
CA ILE A 75 7.13 5.08 -5.03
C ILE A 75 5.83 5.75 -5.45
N GLY A 76 5.06 5.06 -6.28
CA GLY A 76 3.74 5.47 -6.71
C GLY A 76 2.75 5.46 -5.55
N PHE A 77 3.06 6.16 -4.45
CA PHE A 77 2.05 6.78 -3.63
C PHE A 77 1.48 7.90 -4.48
N VAL A 78 0.54 7.55 -5.37
CA VAL A 78 -0.36 8.50 -6.01
C VAL A 78 -0.88 9.39 -4.89
N HIS A 79 -0.39 10.62 -4.85
CA HIS A 79 -0.47 11.56 -3.72
C HIS A 79 -1.88 12.13 -3.54
N HIS A 80 -2.91 11.39 -3.96
CA HIS A 80 -4.29 11.85 -3.97
C HIS A 80 -4.83 12.11 -2.57
N LYS A 81 -4.39 11.35 -1.56
CA LYS A 81 -4.88 11.53 -0.19
C LYS A 81 -4.27 12.75 0.51
N LEU A 82 -3.02 13.13 0.20
CA LEU A 82 -2.41 14.30 0.83
C LEU A 82 -2.91 15.61 0.22
N GLU A 83 -3.16 15.62 -1.08
CA GLU A 83 -3.75 16.77 -1.77
C GLU A 83 -5.18 17.02 -1.30
N VAL A 84 -6.00 15.96 -1.19
CA VAL A 84 -7.35 16.03 -0.60
C VAL A 84 -7.29 16.50 0.86
N LEU A 85 -6.34 16.01 1.66
CA LEU A 85 -6.17 16.46 3.04
C LEU A 85 -5.77 17.93 3.12
N SER A 86 -4.87 18.40 2.25
CA SER A 86 -4.46 19.80 2.15
C SER A 86 -5.66 20.69 1.80
N ASP A 87 -6.48 20.28 0.84
CA ASP A 87 -7.68 21.01 0.43
C ASP A 87 -8.75 21.04 1.53
N GLU A 88 -8.93 19.94 2.26
CA GLU A 88 -9.81 19.88 3.43
C GLU A 88 -9.33 20.80 4.56
N ILE A 89 -8.02 20.78 4.88
CA ILE A 89 -7.41 21.66 5.88
C ILE A 89 -7.56 23.12 5.48
N ALA A 90 -7.30 23.46 4.21
CA ALA A 90 -7.50 24.82 3.69
C ALA A 90 -8.97 25.25 3.77
N GLY A 91 -9.92 24.34 3.52
CA GLY A 91 -11.35 24.55 3.68
C GLY A 91 -11.76 24.84 5.13
N LEU A 92 -11.21 24.09 6.08
CA LEU A 92 -11.42 24.30 7.52
C LEU A 92 -10.85 25.65 7.98
N GLY A 93 -9.64 26.00 7.53
CA GLY A 93 -8.99 27.27 7.83
C GLY A 93 -9.84 28.47 7.39
N ARG A 94 -10.40 28.44 6.17
CA ARG A 94 -11.30 29.49 5.68
C ARG A 94 -12.56 29.64 6.54
N ARG A 95 -13.14 28.53 7.01
CA ARG A 95 -14.34 28.56 7.88
C ARG A 95 -14.04 29.13 9.26
N ILE A 96 -12.92 28.75 9.85
CA ILE A 96 -12.46 29.29 11.14
C ILE A 96 -12.21 30.79 11.02
N ALA A 97 -11.47 31.22 9.98
CA ALA A 97 -11.19 32.64 9.74
C ALA A 97 -12.49 33.47 9.58
N ALA A 98 -13.44 32.99 8.80
CA ALA A 98 -14.72 33.67 8.62
C ALA A 98 -15.55 33.70 9.92
N GLY A 99 -15.56 32.62 10.71
CA GLY A 99 -16.17 32.60 12.03
C GLY A 99 -15.56 33.63 12.99
N MET A 100 -14.22 33.76 12.99
CA MET A 100 -13.53 34.78 13.79
C MET A 100 -13.88 36.20 13.35
N ILE A 101 -13.97 36.47 12.05
CA ILE A 101 -14.38 37.79 11.54
C ILE A 101 -15.81 38.12 12.00
N ILE A 102 -16.74 37.15 11.91
CA ILE A 102 -18.12 37.34 12.38
C ILE A 102 -18.15 37.61 13.89
N ALA A 103 -17.42 36.83 14.68
CA ALA A 103 -17.33 37.04 16.13
C ALA A 103 -16.74 38.42 16.46
N ALA A 104 -15.68 38.84 15.77
CA ALA A 104 -15.06 40.15 15.95
C ALA A 104 -16.01 41.29 15.56
N LEU A 105 -16.81 41.13 14.50
CA LEU A 105 -17.83 42.11 14.11
C LEU A 105 -18.97 42.20 15.13
N ILE A 106 -19.42 41.07 15.68
CA ILE A 106 -20.46 41.05 16.72
C ILE A 106 -19.94 41.76 17.99
N ILE A 107 -18.74 41.38 18.45
CA ILE A 107 -18.12 41.97 19.64
C ILE A 107 -17.85 43.46 19.42
N GLY A 108 -17.29 43.84 18.26
CA GLY A 108 -17.02 45.24 17.92
C GLY A 108 -18.29 46.09 17.82
N SER A 109 -19.34 45.57 17.17
CA SER A 109 -20.64 46.24 17.08
C SER A 109 -21.29 46.43 18.47
N SER A 110 -21.19 45.41 19.33
CA SER A 110 -21.68 45.44 20.71
C SER A 110 -20.89 46.42 21.58
N PHE A 111 -19.58 46.53 21.37
CA PHE A 111 -18.74 47.47 22.11
C PHE A 111 -19.04 48.93 21.73
N ILE A 112 -19.21 49.20 20.43
CA ILE A 112 -19.64 50.53 19.94
C ILE A 112 -21.02 50.89 20.49
N ALA A 113 -21.95 49.92 20.57
CA ALA A 113 -23.27 50.14 21.14
C ALA A 113 -23.22 50.60 22.61
N MET A 114 -22.27 50.05 23.38
CA MET A 114 -22.09 50.39 24.80
C MET A 114 -21.42 51.77 24.99
N VAL A 115 -20.44 52.11 24.15
CA VAL A 115 -19.62 53.32 24.28
C VAL A 115 -20.28 54.56 23.69
N ASN A 116 -21.08 54.42 22.63
CA ASN A 116 -21.64 55.57 21.91
C ASN A 116 -23.13 55.78 22.20
N GLN A 117 -23.45 56.43 23.32
CA GLN A 117 -24.84 56.78 23.69
C GLN A 117 -25.31 58.14 23.11
N GLY A 118 -24.48 58.85 22.34
CA GLY A 118 -24.77 60.21 21.84
C GLY A 118 -25.05 60.34 20.33
N GLY A 119 -24.96 59.27 19.55
CA GLY A 119 -25.22 59.27 18.10
C GLY A 119 -26.69 58.99 17.73
N ALA A 120 -27.04 59.02 16.45
CA ALA A 120 -28.41 58.70 15.98
C ALA A 120 -28.84 57.30 16.48
N VAL A 121 -29.80 57.28 17.40
CA VAL A 121 -30.31 56.07 18.04
C VAL A 121 -31.59 55.64 17.32
N LEU A 122 -31.66 54.39 16.86
CA LEU A 122 -32.88 53.79 16.35
C LEU A 122 -33.33 52.70 17.34
N TRP A 123 -34.48 52.91 17.98
CA TRP A 123 -35.05 51.98 18.98
C TRP A 123 -34.09 51.65 20.15
N GLY A 124 -33.42 52.66 20.69
CA GLY A 124 -32.51 52.48 21.84
C GLY A 124 -31.15 51.86 21.50
N ILE A 125 -30.92 51.46 20.24
CA ILE A 125 -29.64 50.92 19.75
C ILE A 125 -29.02 51.93 18.77
N PRO A 126 -27.72 52.24 18.87
CA PRO A 126 -27.05 53.12 17.92
C PRO A 126 -27.19 52.63 16.47
N ALA A 127 -27.53 53.51 15.53
CA ALA A 127 -27.74 53.16 14.13
C ALA A 127 -26.51 52.50 13.48
N LEU A 128 -25.31 52.80 13.99
CA LEU A 128 -24.04 52.21 13.51
C LEU A 128 -23.94 50.71 13.85
N SER A 129 -24.53 50.27 14.96
CA SER A 129 -24.52 48.86 15.38
C SER A 129 -25.40 47.99 14.47
N TRP A 130 -26.49 48.54 13.95
CA TRP A 130 -27.34 47.86 12.97
C TRP A 130 -26.61 47.52 11.69
N ILE A 131 -25.71 48.41 11.21
CA ILE A 131 -24.87 48.15 10.04
C ILE A 131 -23.95 46.94 10.29
N GLY A 132 -23.33 46.90 11.47
CA GLY A 132 -22.48 45.76 11.87
C GLY A 132 -23.25 44.44 11.94
N PHE A 133 -24.47 44.44 12.48
CA PHE A 133 -25.30 43.24 12.54
C PHE A 133 -25.78 42.76 11.17
N ILE A 134 -26.17 43.67 10.27
CA ILE A 134 -26.58 43.32 8.90
C ILE A 134 -25.40 42.68 8.15
N ILE A 135 -24.20 43.27 8.25
CA ILE A 135 -23.00 42.72 7.60
C ILE A 135 -22.68 41.33 8.18
N ALA A 136 -22.73 41.16 9.50
CA ALA A 136 -22.50 39.88 10.15
C ALA A 136 -23.53 38.82 9.72
N ALA A 137 -24.81 39.19 9.61
CA ALA A 137 -25.89 38.30 9.17
C ALA A 137 -25.70 37.83 7.72
N VAL A 138 -25.33 38.75 6.80
CA VAL A 138 -25.07 38.42 5.39
C VAL A 138 -23.86 37.50 5.26
N LEU A 139 -22.76 37.79 5.98
CA LEU A 139 -21.57 36.95 5.97
C LEU A 139 -21.83 35.56 6.57
N GLY A 140 -22.57 35.50 7.69
CA GLY A 140 -22.97 34.24 8.32
C GLY A 140 -23.86 33.39 7.41
N PHE A 141 -24.85 34.02 6.75
CA PHE A 141 -25.71 33.34 5.79
C PHE A 141 -24.91 32.79 4.60
N ARG A 142 -23.97 33.58 4.05
CA ARG A 142 -23.10 33.12 2.96
C ARG A 142 -22.26 31.92 3.38
N LEU A 143 -21.67 31.95 4.57
CA LEU A 143 -20.85 30.85 5.11
C LEU A 143 -21.66 29.55 5.28
N VAL A 144 -22.89 29.64 5.77
CA VAL A 144 -23.80 28.49 5.90
C VAL A 144 -24.29 28.00 4.54
N SER A 145 -24.58 28.90 3.60
CA SER A 145 -25.08 28.54 2.26
C SER A 145 -24.03 27.84 1.39
N SER A 146 -22.73 28.00 1.69
CA SER A 146 -21.63 27.36 0.95
C SER A 146 -21.55 25.83 1.18
N LYS A 147 -22.50 25.25 1.92
CA LYS A 147 -22.64 23.80 2.15
C LYS A 147 -23.38 23.04 1.04
N LYS A 148 -23.70 23.68 -0.10
CA LYS A 148 -24.21 23.00 -1.30
C LYS A 148 -23.22 23.12 -2.44
#